data_AF-A0AA40DKQ4-F1
#
_entry.id   AF-A0AA40DKQ4-F1
#
_cell.length_a   1.000
_cell.length_b   1.000
_cell.length_c   1.000
_cell.angle_alpha   90.00
_cell.angle_beta   90.00
_cell.angle_gamma   90.00
#
_symmetry.space_group_name_H-M   'P 1'
#
loop_
_entity.id
_entity.type
_entity.pdbx_description
1 polymer ?
#
loop_
_entity_poly.entity_id
_entity_poly.type
_entity_poly.pdbx_seq_one_letter_code
_entity_poly.pdbx_strand_id
1 'polypeptide(L)'
;SLRESTSCIASSIYENRTINGRAYQAPRPEYWAPTDNQHTEGNDIAHQYTLMLMENKLYAAPIKNPKKILDVGTGTGIWAMQFPEAEVIGTDISAVQPSSAQLSPASCRQTARSKSMTPSSNRCSRSRSTSFTRAISLRHRRLAQAVLASLCPPQARRPGKDQHLKRVGQFNGLYIDLSLDGFAVFPVGQVLGWTLEEVPALVSSMRKKLEDPKSLPYYNL
;
A
#
# COMPACT_ATOMS: atom_id res chain seq x y z
N SER A 1 -42.42 4.36 6.68
CA SER A 1 -41.66 5.38 7.43
C SER A 1 -40.18 5.03 7.32
N LEU A 2 -39.49 5.56 6.31
CA LEU A 2 -38.04 5.42 6.15
C LEU A 2 -37.40 6.49 7.03
N ARG A 3 -36.78 6.09 8.15
CA ARG A 3 -35.95 6.99 8.95
C ARG A 3 -34.70 7.33 8.13
N GLU A 4 -34.69 8.52 7.52
CA GLU A 4 -33.43 9.17 7.14
C GLU A 4 -32.66 9.47 8.44
N SER A 5 -31.52 8.82 8.61
CA SER A 5 -30.54 9.19 9.62
C SER A 5 -29.35 9.81 8.89
N THR A 6 -29.39 11.12 8.73
CA THR A 6 -28.24 11.95 8.32
C THR A 6 -27.35 12.16 9.55
N SER A 7 -26.49 11.20 9.86
CA SER A 7 -25.36 11.48 10.76
C SER A 7 -24.24 12.11 9.94
N CYS A 8 -23.90 13.37 10.23
CA CYS A 8 -22.76 14.07 9.66
C CYS A 8 -21.48 13.25 9.83
N ILE A 9 -20.59 13.30 8.82
CA ILE A 9 -19.20 12.86 8.95
C ILE A 9 -18.66 13.52 10.22
N ALA A 10 -18.26 12.71 11.20
CA ALA A 10 -17.66 13.25 12.41
C ALA A 10 -16.38 13.99 12.01
N SER A 11 -16.17 15.21 12.51
CA SER A 11 -14.95 15.99 12.27
C SER A 11 -13.68 15.17 12.57
N SER A 12 -13.79 14.23 13.51
CA SER A 12 -12.77 13.26 13.87
C SER A 12 -12.25 12.43 12.69
N ILE A 13 -12.99 12.26 11.58
CA ILE A 13 -12.50 11.50 10.40
C ILE A 13 -11.36 12.25 9.70
N TYR A 14 -11.31 13.58 9.83
CA TYR A 14 -10.23 14.44 9.30
C TYR A 14 -9.05 14.60 10.27
N GLU A 15 -9.19 14.15 11.51
CA GLU A 15 -8.14 14.21 12.52
C GLU A 15 -7.12 13.08 12.28
N ASN A 16 -6.14 13.35 11.42
CA ASN A 16 -5.05 12.42 11.20
C ASN A 16 -4.18 12.30 12.46
N ARG A 17 -3.80 11.05 12.80
CA ARG A 17 -2.75 10.78 13.80
C ARG A 17 -1.40 10.74 13.11
N THR A 18 -0.36 11.21 13.80
CA THR A 18 1.02 11.13 13.31
C THR A 18 1.76 10.03 14.05
N ILE A 19 2.32 9.06 13.32
CA ILE A 19 3.14 7.98 13.86
C ILE A 19 4.47 7.98 13.11
N ASN A 20 5.56 8.22 13.83
CA ASN A 20 6.92 8.30 13.29
C ASN A 20 7.04 9.22 12.06
N GLY A 21 6.36 10.37 12.09
CA GLY A 21 6.37 11.35 11.00
C GLY A 21 5.46 11.03 9.81
N ARG A 22 4.73 9.90 9.84
CA ARG A 22 3.74 9.51 8.83
C ARG A 22 2.33 9.81 9.31
N ALA A 23 1.47 10.31 8.42
CA ALA A 23 0.07 10.57 8.74
C ALA A 23 -0.75 9.29 8.58
N TYR A 24 -1.69 9.04 9.49
CA TYR A 24 -2.64 7.94 9.42
C TYR A 24 -4.03 8.46 9.76
N GLN A 25 -5.05 7.76 9.31
CA GLN A 25 -6.42 8.01 9.72
C GLN A 25 -6.57 8.03 11.25
N ALA A 26 -7.53 8.83 11.72
CA ALA A 26 -8.09 8.81 13.06
C ALA A 26 -8.31 7.38 13.61
N PRO A 27 -8.22 7.18 14.93
CA PRO A 27 -7.98 5.87 15.54
C PRO A 27 -9.06 4.80 15.33
N ARG A 28 -10.22 5.10 14.72
CA ARG A 28 -11.27 4.09 14.46
C ARG A 28 -11.97 4.30 13.11
N PRO A 29 -12.09 3.24 12.29
CA PRO A 29 -11.39 1.94 12.43
C PRO A 29 -9.87 2.11 12.29
N GLU A 30 -9.10 1.34 13.05
CA GLU A 30 -7.64 1.41 12.97
C GLU A 30 -7.15 0.75 11.67
N TYR A 31 -6.40 1.51 10.87
CA TYR A 31 -5.78 1.02 9.64
C TYR A 31 -4.27 1.15 9.68
N TRP A 32 -3.59 0.21 9.01
CA TRP A 32 -2.15 0.07 9.07
C TRP A 32 -1.40 0.92 8.05
N ALA A 33 -2.05 1.39 6.98
CA ALA A 33 -1.38 2.16 5.94
C ALA A 33 -1.46 3.67 6.21
N PRO A 34 -0.42 4.44 5.87
CA PRO A 34 -0.43 5.90 5.97
C PRO A 34 -1.45 6.55 5.01
N THR A 35 -1.73 7.83 5.23
CA THR A 35 -2.65 8.66 4.41
C THR A 35 -1.98 9.93 3.85
N ASP A 36 -0.66 10.05 4.01
CA ASP A 36 0.12 11.18 3.52
C ASP A 36 0.43 11.12 2.02
N ASN A 37 0.96 12.23 1.48
CA ASN A 37 1.25 12.40 0.06
C ASN A 37 2.16 11.29 -0.51
N GLN A 38 3.12 10.81 0.28
CA GLN A 38 4.00 9.72 -0.14
C GLN A 38 3.21 8.43 -0.38
N HIS A 39 2.22 8.13 0.46
CA HIS A 39 1.35 6.97 0.27
C HIS A 39 0.42 7.16 -0.94
N THR A 40 -0.16 8.35 -1.11
CA THR A 40 -1.06 8.63 -2.24
C THR A 40 -0.33 8.57 -3.57
N GLU A 41 0.89 9.10 -3.66
CA GLU A 41 1.74 9.00 -4.84
C GLU A 41 2.07 7.54 -5.18
N GLY A 42 2.36 6.73 -4.16
CA GLY A 42 2.51 5.29 -4.33
C GLY A 42 1.26 4.63 -4.93
N ASN A 43 0.07 5.00 -4.46
CA ASN A 43 -1.18 4.46 -4.99
C ASN A 43 -1.43 4.85 -6.46
N ASP A 44 -1.07 6.08 -6.86
CA ASP A 44 -1.17 6.53 -8.24
C ASP A 44 -0.18 5.77 -9.16
N ILE A 45 1.05 5.55 -8.70
CA ILE A 45 2.03 4.69 -9.39
C ILE A 45 1.50 3.26 -9.52
N ALA A 46 0.85 2.75 -8.46
CA ALA A 46 0.25 1.42 -8.47
C ALA A 46 -0.88 1.29 -9.49
N HIS A 47 -1.73 2.30 -9.60
CA HIS A 47 -2.75 2.38 -10.64
C HIS A 47 -2.11 2.32 -12.04
N GLN A 48 -1.03 3.05 -12.29
CA GLN A 48 -0.36 3.07 -13.60
C GLN A 48 0.18 1.69 -14.01
N TYR A 49 0.97 1.02 -13.16
CA TYR A 49 1.50 -0.29 -13.55
C TYR A 49 0.41 -1.36 -13.62
N THR A 50 -0.67 -1.22 -12.85
CA THR A 50 -1.83 -2.12 -12.93
C THR A 50 -2.53 -1.98 -14.28
N LEU A 51 -2.74 -0.76 -14.77
CA LEU A 51 -3.25 -0.54 -16.13
C LEU A 51 -2.35 -1.15 -17.19
N MET A 52 -1.03 -0.99 -17.06
CA MET A 52 -0.09 -1.61 -17.99
C MET A 52 -0.24 -3.14 -18.02
N LEU A 53 -0.30 -3.78 -16.85
CA LEU A 53 -0.52 -5.23 -16.73
C LEU A 53 -1.88 -5.69 -17.26
N MET A 54 -2.90 -4.84 -17.16
CA MET A 54 -4.26 -5.12 -17.60
C MET A 54 -4.54 -4.66 -19.04
N GLU A 55 -3.50 -4.37 -19.84
CA GLU A 55 -3.65 -3.91 -21.23
C GLU A 55 -4.55 -2.66 -21.34
N ASN A 56 -4.37 -1.72 -20.40
CA ASN A 56 -5.16 -0.50 -20.22
C ASN A 56 -6.66 -0.74 -19.94
N LYS A 57 -7.05 -1.93 -19.49
CA LYS A 57 -8.42 -2.20 -19.02
C LYS A 57 -8.57 -1.75 -17.57
N LEU A 58 -9.59 -0.94 -17.29
CA LEU A 58 -9.93 -0.48 -15.95
C LEU A 58 -10.54 -1.57 -15.06
N TYR A 59 -11.15 -2.59 -15.66
CA TYR A 59 -11.79 -3.70 -14.96
C TYR A 59 -11.79 -4.95 -15.86
N ALA A 60 -11.80 -6.13 -15.25
CA ALA A 60 -11.80 -7.41 -15.96
C ALA A 60 -13.21 -7.96 -16.26
N ALA A 61 -14.25 -7.45 -15.58
CA ALA A 61 -15.61 -7.94 -15.74
C ALA A 61 -16.12 -7.71 -17.18
N PRO A 62 -16.86 -8.64 -17.80
CA PRO A 62 -17.35 -8.54 -19.16
C PRO A 62 -18.60 -7.64 -19.26
N ILE A 63 -18.51 -6.43 -18.74
CA ILE A 63 -19.60 -5.44 -18.68
C ILE A 63 -19.28 -4.32 -19.67
N LYS A 64 -20.31 -3.75 -20.31
CA LYS A 64 -20.18 -2.59 -21.19
C LYS A 64 -20.95 -1.42 -20.59
N ASN A 65 -20.35 -0.24 -20.61
CA ASN A 65 -20.95 1.03 -20.18
C ASN A 65 -21.66 0.94 -18.82
N PRO A 66 -20.95 0.53 -17.74
CA PRO A 66 -21.53 0.49 -16.41
C PRO A 66 -22.11 1.86 -16.04
N LYS A 67 -23.34 1.89 -15.55
CA LYS A 67 -24.03 3.15 -15.18
C LYS A 67 -24.00 3.46 -13.69
N LYS A 68 -23.82 2.45 -12.85
CA LYS A 68 -23.67 2.58 -11.40
C LYS A 68 -22.53 1.70 -10.93
N ILE A 69 -21.60 2.28 -10.18
CA ILE A 69 -20.38 1.62 -9.72
C ILE A 69 -20.20 1.92 -8.23
N LEU A 70 -19.92 0.89 -7.44
CA LEU A 70 -19.45 1.04 -6.07
C LEU A 70 -17.93 0.83 -6.08
N ASP A 71 -17.19 1.84 -5.69
CA ASP A 71 -15.73 1.81 -5.57
C ASP A 71 -15.34 1.76 -4.09
N VAL A 72 -14.67 0.67 -3.69
CA VAL A 72 -14.33 0.39 -2.28
C VAL A 72 -12.83 0.49 -2.11
N GLY A 73 -12.38 1.36 -1.21
CA GLY A 73 -10.98 1.77 -1.14
C GLY A 73 -10.63 2.75 -2.26
N THR A 74 -11.50 3.74 -2.49
CA THR A 74 -11.38 4.72 -3.60
C THR A 74 -10.04 5.44 -3.66
N GLY A 75 -9.31 5.53 -2.54
CA GLY A 75 -7.94 6.04 -2.51
C GLY A 75 -7.87 7.50 -2.97
N THR A 76 -7.20 7.76 -4.09
CA THR A 76 -7.08 9.10 -4.72
C THR A 76 -8.22 9.40 -5.70
N GLY A 77 -9.07 8.42 -6.02
CA GLY A 77 -10.18 8.57 -6.96
C GLY A 77 -9.78 8.56 -8.43
N ILE A 78 -8.49 8.39 -8.76
CA ILE A 78 -7.99 8.39 -10.15
C ILE A 78 -8.70 7.36 -11.04
N TRP A 79 -9.03 6.19 -10.47
CA TRP A 79 -9.77 5.13 -11.17
C TRP A 79 -11.23 5.52 -11.40
N ALA A 80 -11.91 6.04 -10.37
CA ALA A 80 -13.31 6.47 -10.45
C ALA A 80 -13.52 7.57 -11.50
N MET A 81 -12.57 8.51 -11.63
CA MET A 81 -12.61 9.59 -12.62
C MET A 81 -12.60 9.11 -14.08
N GLN A 82 -12.24 7.85 -14.34
CA GLN A 82 -12.24 7.28 -15.69
C GLN A 82 -13.64 6.87 -16.19
N PHE A 83 -14.69 7.07 -15.37
CA PHE A 83 -16.07 6.74 -15.70
C PHE A 83 -16.99 7.97 -15.68
N PRO A 84 -16.78 8.97 -16.56
CA PRO A 84 -17.56 10.22 -16.53
C PRO A 84 -19.06 10.02 -16.85
N GLU A 85 -19.42 8.90 -17.50
CA GLU A 85 -20.82 8.56 -17.82
C GLU A 85 -21.51 7.66 -16.78
N ALA A 86 -20.80 7.29 -15.71
CA ALA A 86 -21.32 6.42 -14.66
C ALA A 86 -21.50 7.22 -13.36
N GLU A 87 -22.53 6.85 -12.59
CA GLU A 87 -22.63 7.22 -11.19
C GLU A 87 -21.67 6.34 -10.39
N VAL A 88 -20.54 6.91 -9.94
CA VAL A 88 -19.57 6.20 -9.09
C VAL A 88 -19.74 6.64 -7.64
N ILE A 89 -20.09 5.69 -6.78
CA ILE A 89 -20.15 5.88 -5.33
C ILE A 89 -18.83 5.37 -4.76
N GLY A 90 -17.98 6.29 -4.34
CA GLY A 90 -16.71 5.97 -3.69
C GLY A 90 -16.83 5.85 -2.19
N THR A 91 -16.19 4.85 -1.59
CA THR A 91 -16.03 4.74 -0.15
C THR A 91 -14.59 4.41 0.18
N ASP A 92 -14.00 5.18 1.08
CA ASP A 92 -12.70 4.91 1.64
C ASP A 92 -12.79 5.01 3.16
N ILE A 93 -11.91 4.27 3.83
CA ILE A 93 -11.77 4.41 5.28
C ILE A 93 -11.14 5.77 5.59
N SER A 94 -10.19 6.24 4.78
CA SER A 94 -9.45 7.48 4.96
C SER A 94 -9.98 8.62 4.08
N ALA A 95 -10.08 9.83 4.65
CA ALA A 95 -10.47 11.03 3.90
C ALA A 95 -9.29 11.59 3.08
N VAL A 96 -8.87 10.87 2.03
CA VAL A 96 -7.70 11.19 1.19
C VAL A 96 -8.05 12.10 0.00
N GLN A 97 -9.33 12.18 -0.34
CA GLN A 97 -9.83 12.95 -1.50
C GLN A 97 -9.64 14.46 -1.31
N PRO A 98 -9.43 15.25 -2.39
CA PRO A 98 -9.38 16.70 -2.30
C PRO A 98 -10.71 17.28 -1.78
N SER A 99 -10.64 18.39 -1.05
CA SER A 99 -11.77 19.00 -0.32
C SER A 99 -13.00 19.32 -1.20
N SER A 100 -12.83 19.52 -2.50
CA SER A 100 -13.93 19.73 -3.45
C SER A 100 -14.71 18.45 -3.80
N ALA A 101 -14.10 17.27 -3.71
CA ALA A 101 -14.74 15.97 -3.93
C ALA A 101 -15.34 15.36 -2.65
N GLN A 102 -15.01 15.92 -1.47
CA GLN A 102 -15.46 15.46 -0.16
C GLN A 102 -16.90 15.88 0.20
N LEU A 103 -17.59 16.61 -0.69
CA LEU A 103 -18.95 17.07 -0.47
C LEU A 103 -19.98 16.14 -1.14
N SER A 104 -20.32 15.02 -0.49
CA SER A 104 -21.72 14.68 -0.24
C SER A 104 -21.86 13.57 0.84
N PRO A 105 -22.78 13.68 1.81
CA PRO A 105 -23.01 12.65 2.84
C PRO A 105 -23.83 11.43 2.36
N ALA A 106 -23.94 11.19 1.05
CA ALA A 106 -24.89 10.20 0.53
C ALA A 106 -24.24 8.82 0.39
N SER A 107 -24.68 7.88 1.23
CA SER A 107 -24.40 6.43 1.21
C SER A 107 -23.32 5.93 2.18
N CYS A 108 -23.63 5.95 3.47
CA CYS A 108 -22.81 5.33 4.51
C CYS A 108 -23.36 3.94 4.89
N ARG A 109 -22.61 2.87 4.59
CA ARG A 109 -22.88 1.52 5.10
C ARG A 109 -21.54 0.80 5.36
N GLN A 110 -21.10 0.80 6.62
CA GLN A 110 -19.94 0.01 7.07
C GLN A 110 -20.41 -1.33 7.64
N THR A 111 -19.83 -2.43 7.16
CA THR A 111 -19.73 -3.69 7.93
C THR A 111 -18.34 -4.28 7.75
N ALA A 112 -17.53 -4.21 8.81
CA ALA A 112 -16.22 -4.84 8.87
C ALA A 112 -16.34 -6.31 9.29
N ARG A 113 -15.64 -7.21 8.59
CA ARG A 113 -15.23 -8.54 9.11
C ARG A 113 -13.85 -8.89 8.57
N SER A 114 -12.89 -9.07 9.47
CA SER A 114 -11.55 -9.56 9.18
C SER A 114 -11.48 -11.08 9.32
N LYS A 115 -10.66 -11.74 8.48
CA LYS A 115 -10.09 -13.06 8.77
C LYS A 115 -8.63 -13.10 8.32
N SER A 116 -7.79 -13.63 9.20
CA SER A 116 -6.33 -13.80 9.08
C SER A 116 -5.94 -14.93 8.14
N MET A 117 -4.84 -14.78 7.40
CA MET A 117 -4.13 -15.87 6.71
C MET A 117 -2.69 -15.99 7.23
N THR A 118 -2.24 -17.22 7.44
CA THR A 118 -0.91 -17.62 7.90
C THR A 118 0.07 -17.81 6.73
N PRO A 119 1.37 -17.52 6.84
CA PRO A 119 2.33 -17.76 5.77
C PRO A 119 2.97 -19.15 5.86
N SER A 120 3.04 -19.86 4.73
CA SER A 120 3.88 -21.07 4.56
C SER A 120 5.31 -20.69 4.16
N SER A 121 6.27 -21.33 4.80
CA SER A 121 7.71 -21.12 4.62
C SER A 121 8.20 -21.49 3.21
N ASN A 122 9.14 -20.72 2.65
CA ASN A 122 10.19 -21.28 1.80
C ASN A 122 11.46 -20.41 1.81
N ARG A 123 12.58 -21.08 1.53
CA ARG A 123 13.95 -20.79 1.97
C ARG A 123 14.75 -20.13 0.85
N CYS A 124 15.28 -18.93 1.08
CA CYS A 124 16.26 -18.29 0.18
C CYS A 124 17.56 -17.97 0.94
N SER A 125 18.70 -18.03 0.24
CA SER A 125 20.06 -18.07 0.79
C SER A 125 20.44 -16.81 1.58
N ARG A 126 20.99 -17.02 2.78
CA ARG A 126 21.43 -15.99 3.73
C ARG A 126 22.58 -15.14 3.15
N SER A 127 22.28 -13.91 2.76
CA SER A 127 23.28 -12.86 2.59
C SER A 127 23.66 -12.33 3.98
N ARG A 128 24.87 -12.64 4.46
CA ARG A 128 25.43 -12.12 5.72
C ARG A 128 26.01 -10.72 5.48
N SER A 129 25.17 -9.69 5.58
CA SER A 129 25.67 -8.32 5.74
C SER A 129 25.94 -8.03 7.22
N THR A 130 27.18 -7.71 7.56
CA THR A 130 27.67 -7.48 8.93
C THR A 130 27.36 -6.08 9.48
N SER A 131 26.97 -5.13 8.62
CA SER A 131 26.58 -3.76 9.01
C SER A 131 25.14 -3.65 9.54
N PHE A 132 24.27 -4.58 9.14
CA PHE A 132 22.86 -4.67 9.52
C PHE A 132 22.62 -4.77 11.04
N THR A 133 23.58 -5.34 11.77
CA THR A 133 23.32 -5.86 13.11
C THR A 133 23.40 -4.84 14.24
N ARG A 134 24.02 -3.66 14.08
CA ARG A 134 24.26 -2.79 15.25
C ARG A 134 23.04 -1.99 15.72
N ALA A 135 22.19 -1.53 14.82
CA ALA A 135 21.01 -0.72 15.15
C ALA A 135 19.77 -1.55 15.52
N ILE A 136 19.75 -2.85 15.20
CA ILE A 136 18.63 -3.75 15.51
C ILE A 136 19.01 -4.65 16.70
N SER A 137 18.19 -4.62 17.75
CA SER A 137 18.39 -5.40 18.96
C SER A 137 18.46 -6.90 18.67
N LEU A 138 19.19 -7.64 19.50
CA LEU A 138 19.41 -9.08 19.32
C LEU A 138 18.11 -9.87 19.18
N ARG A 139 17.06 -9.48 19.93
CA ARG A 139 15.74 -10.12 19.90
C ARG A 139 15.00 -9.92 18.56
N HIS A 140 15.22 -8.80 17.89
CA HIS A 140 14.53 -8.44 16.65
C HIS A 140 15.25 -8.93 15.38
N ARG A 141 16.57 -9.19 15.45
CA ARG A 141 17.40 -9.58 14.29
C ARG A 141 16.88 -10.78 13.50
N ARG A 142 16.29 -11.80 14.15
CA ARG A 142 15.78 -12.99 13.44
C ARG A 142 14.59 -12.65 12.55
N LEU A 143 13.65 -11.87 13.07
CA LEU A 143 12.49 -11.42 12.29
C LEU A 143 12.93 -10.43 11.20
N ALA A 144 13.85 -9.52 11.54
CA ALA A 144 14.43 -8.58 10.57
C ALA A 144 15.06 -9.31 9.36
N GLN A 145 15.83 -10.37 9.62
CA GLN A 145 16.42 -11.21 8.57
C GLN A 145 15.35 -11.94 7.74
N ALA A 146 14.25 -12.39 8.36
CA ALA A 146 13.15 -13.03 7.66
C ALA A 146 12.44 -12.06 6.71
N VAL A 147 12.16 -10.83 7.17
CA VAL A 147 11.58 -9.76 6.33
C VAL A 147 12.49 -9.48 5.13
N LEU A 148 13.79 -9.26 5.36
CA LEU A 148 14.74 -9.03 4.27
C LEU A 148 14.85 -10.20 3.29
N ALA A 149 14.71 -11.44 3.78
CA ALA A 149 14.71 -12.61 2.92
C ALA A 149 13.45 -12.69 2.03
N SER A 150 12.30 -12.24 2.53
CA SER A 150 11.04 -12.21 1.76
C SER A 150 10.99 -11.16 0.65
N LEU A 151 11.79 -10.08 0.76
CA LEU A 151 11.93 -9.09 -0.30
C LEU A 151 12.68 -9.62 -1.53
N CYS A 152 13.33 -10.78 -1.40
CA CYS A 152 13.95 -11.47 -2.53
C CYS A 152 12.91 -12.45 -3.11
N PRO A 153 12.37 -12.20 -4.32
CA PRO A 153 11.45 -13.12 -4.95
C PRO A 153 12.14 -14.47 -5.20
N PRO A 154 11.42 -15.60 -5.04
CA PRO A 154 11.97 -16.92 -5.29
C PRO A 154 12.31 -17.05 -6.77
N GLN A 155 13.61 -16.98 -7.10
CA GLN A 155 14.17 -17.08 -8.45
C GLN A 155 13.19 -16.63 -9.55
N ALA A 156 12.73 -15.37 -9.47
CA ALA A 156 11.89 -14.84 -10.52
C ALA A 156 12.68 -14.94 -11.83
N ARG A 157 12.11 -15.64 -12.81
CA ARG A 157 12.66 -15.77 -14.16
C ARG A 157 13.07 -14.36 -14.60
N ARG A 158 14.36 -14.15 -14.90
CA ARG A 158 14.84 -12.84 -15.39
C ARG A 158 13.87 -12.37 -16.48
N PRO A 159 13.48 -11.09 -16.52
CA PRO A 159 12.56 -10.64 -17.55
C PRO A 159 13.20 -11.03 -18.88
N GLY A 160 12.41 -11.59 -19.79
CA GLY A 160 12.87 -11.73 -21.17
C GLY A 160 13.26 -10.37 -21.74
N LYS A 161 13.63 -10.32 -23.02
CA LYS A 161 13.88 -9.04 -23.70
C LYS A 161 12.61 -8.16 -23.86
N ASP A 162 11.52 -8.50 -23.19
CA ASP A 162 10.25 -7.79 -23.20
C ASP A 162 10.39 -6.42 -22.52
N GLN A 163 10.31 -5.37 -23.34
CA GLN A 163 10.43 -3.99 -22.90
C GLN A 163 9.22 -3.53 -22.07
N HIS A 164 8.03 -4.10 -22.31
CA HIS A 164 6.83 -3.76 -21.54
C HIS A 164 6.97 -4.24 -20.10
N LEU A 165 7.36 -5.50 -19.88
CA LEU A 165 7.54 -6.05 -18.54
C LEU A 165 8.67 -5.37 -17.74
N LYS A 166 9.71 -4.87 -18.43
CA LYS A 166 10.73 -4.02 -17.79
C LYS A 166 10.14 -2.72 -17.29
N ARG A 167 9.31 -2.06 -18.09
CA ARG A 167 8.66 -0.80 -17.70
C ARG A 167 7.67 -1.00 -16.56
N VAL A 168 6.85 -2.06 -16.60
CA VAL A 168 5.99 -2.45 -15.46
C VAL A 168 6.83 -2.62 -14.19
N GLY A 169 7.96 -3.32 -14.33
CA GLY A 169 8.90 -3.54 -13.25
C GLY A 169 9.47 -2.28 -12.63
N GLN A 170 9.79 -1.26 -13.44
CA GLN A 170 10.26 0.05 -12.95
C GLN A 170 9.20 0.78 -12.12
N PHE A 171 7.94 0.80 -12.55
CA PHE A 171 6.86 1.43 -11.77
C PHE A 171 6.58 0.68 -10.48
N ASN A 172 6.52 -0.66 -10.52
CA ASN A 172 6.42 -1.49 -9.32
C ASN A 172 7.63 -1.28 -8.38
N GLY A 173 8.80 -1.02 -8.97
CA GLY A 173 9.97 -0.35 -8.39
C GLY A 173 9.66 0.74 -7.40
N LEU A 174 9.26 1.84 -7.99
CA LEU A 174 8.97 3.08 -7.30
C LEU A 174 7.87 2.88 -6.26
N TYR A 175 6.83 2.10 -6.58
CA TYR A 175 5.77 1.77 -5.64
C TYR A 175 6.28 1.09 -4.37
N ILE A 176 7.12 0.04 -4.49
CA ILE A 176 7.63 -0.67 -3.32
C ILE A 176 8.50 0.26 -2.47
N ASP A 177 9.42 1.02 -3.08
CA ASP A 177 10.32 1.91 -2.34
C ASP A 177 9.56 2.99 -1.55
N LEU A 178 8.57 3.63 -2.18
CA LEU A 178 7.68 4.60 -1.52
C LEU A 178 6.86 3.97 -0.39
N SER A 179 6.53 2.69 -0.52
CA SER A 179 5.67 1.97 0.42
C SER A 179 6.39 1.34 1.61
N LEU A 180 7.73 1.20 1.58
CA LEU A 180 8.48 0.50 2.63
C LEU A 180 8.23 1.06 4.04
N ASP A 181 8.20 2.38 4.17
CA ASP A 181 7.90 3.04 5.44
C ASP A 181 6.46 2.75 5.89
N GLY A 182 5.49 2.69 4.97
CA GLY A 182 4.10 2.33 5.29
C GLY A 182 3.97 0.89 5.76
N PHE A 183 4.73 -0.03 5.16
CA PHE A 183 4.77 -1.44 5.59
C PHE A 183 5.52 -1.67 6.91
N ALA A 184 6.37 -0.73 7.32
CA ALA A 184 7.21 -0.89 8.51
C ALA A 184 6.73 -0.09 9.73
N VAL A 185 6.42 1.19 9.55
CA VAL A 185 6.19 2.14 10.66
C VAL A 185 5.06 1.67 11.57
N PHE A 186 3.90 1.35 11.01
CA PHE A 186 2.78 0.90 11.82
C PHE A 186 2.92 -0.56 12.25
N PRO A 187 3.12 -1.55 11.35
CA PRO A 187 3.16 -2.96 11.76
C PRO A 187 4.37 -3.28 12.66
N VAL A 188 5.56 -2.76 12.35
CA VAL A 188 6.78 -3.09 13.08
C VAL A 188 6.93 -2.18 14.31
N GLY A 189 6.63 -0.89 14.18
CA GLY A 189 6.71 0.06 15.29
C GLY A 189 5.58 -0.11 16.31
N GLN A 190 4.32 -0.04 15.88
CA GLN A 190 3.17 -0.02 16.78
C GLN A 190 2.71 -1.42 17.19
N VAL A 191 2.62 -2.37 16.25
CA VAL A 191 2.11 -3.71 16.56
C VAL A 191 3.18 -4.60 17.19
N LEU A 192 4.41 -4.58 16.67
CA LEU A 192 5.52 -5.40 17.20
C LEU A 192 6.36 -4.68 18.26
N GLY A 193 6.14 -3.38 18.49
CA GLY A 193 6.81 -2.62 19.56
C GLY A 193 8.30 -2.36 19.32
N TRP A 194 8.74 -2.29 18.07
CA TRP A 194 10.13 -1.94 17.76
C TRP A 194 10.37 -0.44 17.98
N THR A 195 11.60 -0.08 18.33
CA THR A 195 11.91 1.32 18.65
C THR A 195 11.90 2.23 17.43
N LEU A 196 11.81 3.54 17.68
CA LEU A 196 11.94 4.59 16.65
C LEU A 196 13.30 4.57 15.93
N GLU A 197 14.30 3.88 16.46
CA GLU A 197 15.62 3.70 15.84
C GLU A 197 15.68 2.40 15.01
N GLU A 198 15.05 1.33 15.50
CA GLU A 198 15.07 0.03 14.85
C GLU A 198 14.24 0.00 13.57
N VAL A 199 13.09 0.69 13.55
CA VAL A 199 12.20 0.72 12.38
C VAL A 199 12.87 1.39 11.17
N PRO A 200 13.44 2.61 11.27
CA PRO A 200 14.19 3.20 10.15
C PRO A 200 15.41 2.39 9.75
N ALA A 201 16.09 1.73 10.70
CA ALA A 201 17.21 0.84 10.38
C ALA A 201 16.77 -0.38 9.55
N LEU A 202 15.62 -0.96 9.86
CA LEU A 202 15.00 -2.00 9.03
C LEU A 202 14.67 -1.46 7.64
N VAL A 203 13.97 -0.32 7.55
CA VAL A 203 13.60 0.30 6.26
C VAL A 203 14.83 0.61 5.40
N SER A 204 15.88 1.21 5.95
CA SER A 204 17.14 1.47 5.24
C SER A 204 17.75 0.18 4.69
N SER A 205 17.64 -0.92 5.44
CA SER A 205 18.14 -2.22 5.00
C SER A 205 17.27 -2.85 3.92
N MET A 206 15.96 -2.62 3.96
CA MET A 206 15.04 -3.01 2.90
C MET A 206 15.36 -2.26 1.60
N ARG A 207 15.56 -0.93 1.65
CA ARG A 207 15.97 -0.12 0.48
C ARG A 207 17.25 -0.63 -0.16
N LYS A 208 18.30 -0.83 0.63
CA LYS A 208 19.58 -1.41 0.14
C LYS A 208 19.39 -2.78 -0.48
N LYS A 209 18.39 -3.55 -0.04
CA LYS A 209 18.04 -4.82 -0.68
C LYS A 209 17.33 -4.61 -1.99
N LEU A 210 16.47 -3.60 -2.14
CA LEU A 210 15.83 -3.29 -3.42
C LEU A 210 16.83 -2.75 -4.46
N GLU A 211 17.86 -2.04 -4.02
CA GLU A 211 18.95 -1.54 -4.90
C GLU A 211 19.85 -2.64 -5.45
N ASP A 212 19.88 -3.85 -4.85
CA ASP A 212 20.70 -4.96 -5.33
C ASP A 212 20.16 -5.49 -6.66
N PRO A 213 20.91 -5.38 -7.79
CA PRO A 213 20.41 -5.81 -9.09
C PRO A 213 20.05 -7.29 -9.19
N LYS A 214 20.52 -8.09 -8.22
CA LYS A 214 20.24 -9.54 -8.13
C LYS A 214 18.98 -9.85 -7.33
N SER A 215 18.53 -8.96 -6.47
CA SER A 215 17.34 -9.17 -5.63
C SER A 215 16.06 -8.93 -6.41
N LEU A 216 16.09 -8.10 -7.45
CA LEU A 216 14.87 -7.64 -8.10
C LEU A 216 15.00 -7.61 -9.63
N PRO A 217 14.73 -8.75 -10.31
CA PRO A 217 14.91 -8.86 -11.76
C PRO A 217 14.10 -7.83 -12.58
N TYR A 218 13.01 -7.31 -12.04
CA TYR A 218 12.14 -6.32 -12.70
C TYR A 218 12.55 -4.86 -12.45
N TYR A 219 13.51 -4.60 -11.58
CA TYR A 219 13.79 -3.27 -11.01
C TYR A 219 15.10 -2.67 -11.55
N ASN A 220 15.81 -3.41 -12.39
CA ASN A 220 17.07 -2.94 -12.97
C ASN A 220 16.79 -1.82 -13.99
N LEU A 221 17.03 -0.59 -13.52
CA LEU A 221 17.31 0.59 -14.31
C LEU A 221 18.59 0.39 -15.14
#